data_AF-A0AAW2CEW5-F1
#
_entry.id   AF-A0AAW2CEW5-F1
#
_cell.length_a   1.000
_cell.length_b   1.000
_cell.length_c   1.000
_cell.angle_alpha   90.00
_cell.angle_beta   90.00
_cell.angle_gamma   90.00
#
_symmetry.space_group_name_H-M   'P 1'
#
loop_
_entity.id
_entity.type
_entity.pdbx_description
1 polymer ?
#
loop_
_entity_poly.entity_id
_entity_poly.type
_entity_poly.pdbx_seq_one_letter_code
_entity_poly.pdbx_strand_id
1 'polypeptide(L)'
;MKRFFKPVEKEGSSKTPSLSQPEKEEDVSLSNENKGEPSKFMTWNANSFLLRVKKNWPVFTKLVTSFDPDVIAIQEVRMPAASSKGAPKNPGELKDDTSSSREEKQILMRALSSPPFANYRVWWSLADSKYAGTALIVKKCFQPKKIFFNLDRIVL
;
A
#
# COMPACT_ATOMS: atom_id res chain seq x y z
N MET A 1 -29.34 16.37 -24.76
CA MET A 1 -28.09 16.27 -23.95
C MET A 1 -26.91 16.78 -24.76
N LYS A 2 -26.23 17.84 -24.31
CA LYS A 2 -24.94 18.28 -24.91
C LYS A 2 -23.81 17.43 -24.35
N ARG A 3 -22.98 16.84 -25.21
CA ARG A 3 -21.82 16.02 -24.83
C ARG A 3 -20.64 16.96 -24.49
N PHE A 4 -20.08 16.82 -23.28
CA PHE A 4 -19.01 17.68 -22.74
C PHE A 4 -17.57 17.18 -23.00
N PHE A 5 -17.39 16.20 -23.89
CA PHE A 5 -16.05 15.66 -24.15
C PHE A 5 -15.72 15.77 -25.64
N LYS A 6 -14.66 16.53 -25.94
CA LYS A 6 -13.96 16.49 -27.23
C LYS A 6 -12.79 15.51 -27.11
N PRO A 7 -12.60 14.58 -28.04
CA PRO A 7 -11.40 13.74 -28.11
C PRO A 7 -10.17 14.61 -28.36
N VAL A 8 -9.05 14.29 -27.72
CA VAL A 8 -7.77 14.99 -27.91
C VAL A 8 -7.13 14.50 -29.21
N GLU A 9 -6.82 15.42 -30.11
CA GLU A 9 -6.10 15.15 -31.36
C GLU A 9 -4.61 14.89 -31.07
N LYS A 10 -4.06 13.87 -31.74
CA LYS A 10 -2.66 13.43 -31.61
C LYS A 10 -1.81 14.14 -32.67
N GLU A 11 -1.05 15.15 -32.25
CA GLU A 11 0.21 15.61 -32.86
C GLU A 11 1.00 16.28 -31.72
N GLY A 12 2.31 16.20 -31.55
CA GLY A 12 3.45 15.61 -32.23
C GLY A 12 4.68 16.00 -31.37
N SER A 13 5.68 15.11 -31.31
CA SER A 13 7.09 15.30 -30.88
C SER A 13 7.46 16.47 -29.95
N SER A 14 8.05 16.18 -28.77
CA SER A 14 9.38 16.70 -28.37
C SER A 14 9.85 16.28 -26.97
N LYS A 15 11.01 15.62 -26.96
CA LYS A 15 12.15 15.76 -26.03
C LYS A 15 12.01 15.27 -24.57
N THR A 16 12.59 14.10 -24.34
CA THR A 16 13.17 13.64 -23.07
C THR A 16 14.34 14.54 -22.63
N PRO A 17 14.50 14.77 -21.32
CA PRO A 17 15.82 14.98 -20.73
C PRO A 17 16.18 13.80 -19.81
N SER A 18 17.34 13.21 -20.09
CA SER A 18 18.09 12.34 -19.19
C SER A 18 18.71 13.14 -18.05
N LEU A 19 18.66 12.63 -16.82
CA LEU A 19 19.67 12.92 -15.80
C LEU A 19 19.70 11.81 -14.74
N SER A 20 20.92 11.47 -14.38
CA SER A 20 21.39 10.23 -13.78
C SER A 20 21.86 10.40 -12.34
N GLN A 21 22.04 9.25 -11.66
CA GLN A 21 22.88 8.95 -10.47
C GLN A 21 22.20 9.00 -9.06
N PRO A 22 22.77 8.35 -8.02
CA PRO A 22 22.71 6.89 -7.80
C PRO A 22 22.41 6.47 -6.33
N GLU A 23 22.30 5.14 -6.12
CA GLU A 23 22.55 4.35 -4.89
C GLU A 23 21.57 4.38 -3.69
N LYS A 24 20.96 3.21 -3.43
CA LYS A 24 21.43 2.26 -2.41
C LYS A 24 20.76 0.90 -2.62
N GLU A 25 21.54 -0.08 -3.05
CA GLU A 25 21.16 -1.49 -3.11
C GLU A 25 21.27 -2.09 -1.70
N GLU A 26 20.14 -2.44 -1.11
CA GLU A 26 20.11 -3.44 -0.04
C GLU A 26 20.03 -4.81 -0.70
N ASP A 27 21.17 -5.50 -0.71
CA ASP A 27 21.32 -6.87 -1.16
C ASP A 27 20.57 -7.81 -0.22
N VAL A 28 19.41 -8.30 -0.68
CA VAL A 28 18.79 -9.51 -0.15
C VAL A 28 18.61 -10.44 -1.32
N SER A 29 19.60 -11.31 -1.50
CA SER A 29 19.59 -12.45 -2.41
C SER A 29 18.45 -13.43 -2.04
N LEU A 30 17.23 -13.09 -2.43
CA LEU A 30 16.15 -14.05 -2.62
C LEU A 30 16.38 -14.66 -3.98
N SER A 31 16.54 -15.98 -4.02
CA SER A 31 16.63 -16.77 -5.25
C SER A 31 15.60 -16.30 -6.27
N ASN A 32 16.07 -15.57 -7.28
CA ASN A 32 15.33 -15.21 -8.48
C ASN A 32 15.15 -16.47 -9.32
N GLU A 33 14.37 -17.43 -8.83
CA GLU A 33 13.58 -18.21 -9.77
C GLU A 33 12.72 -17.22 -10.54
N ASN A 34 12.63 -17.38 -11.87
CA ASN A 34 11.81 -16.57 -12.77
C ASN A 34 10.32 -16.65 -12.37
N LYS A 35 9.96 -16.02 -11.26
CA LYS A 35 8.59 -15.75 -10.88
C LYS A 35 8.14 -14.68 -11.85
N GLY A 36 7.33 -15.09 -12.82
CA GLY A 36 6.85 -14.26 -13.92
C GLY A 36 6.05 -13.04 -13.46
N GLU A 37 5.04 -12.63 -14.21
CA GLU A 37 4.19 -11.52 -13.77
C GLU A 37 3.23 -11.98 -12.64
N PRO A 38 2.87 -11.10 -11.69
CA PRO A 38 1.88 -11.43 -10.67
C PRO A 38 0.56 -11.82 -11.33
N SER A 39 -0.01 -12.95 -10.93
CA SER A 39 -1.18 -13.55 -11.59
C SER A 39 -2.38 -13.70 -10.64
N LYS A 40 -2.14 -13.73 -9.33
CA LYS A 40 -3.19 -13.89 -8.32
C LYS A 40 -3.39 -12.61 -7.53
N PHE A 41 -4.58 -12.04 -7.68
CA PHE A 41 -4.97 -10.81 -6.98
C PHE A 41 -6.13 -11.11 -6.04
N MET A 42 -6.06 -10.57 -4.83
CA MET A 42 -7.14 -10.58 -3.87
C MET A 42 -7.52 -9.15 -3.52
N THR A 43 -8.82 -8.87 -3.42
CA THR A 43 -9.31 -7.58 -2.92
C THR A 43 -10.28 -7.82 -1.77
N TRP A 44 -10.20 -6.99 -0.73
CA TRP A 44 -11.07 -7.11 0.43
C TRP A 44 -11.37 -5.76 1.07
N ASN A 45 -12.66 -5.41 1.12
CA ASN A 45 -13.12 -4.35 2.00
C ASN A 45 -13.20 -4.89 3.44
N ALA A 46 -12.26 -4.47 4.27
CA ALA A 46 -12.12 -5.01 5.63
C ALA A 46 -13.15 -4.42 6.61
N ASN A 47 -13.75 -3.26 6.30
CA ASN A 47 -14.57 -2.48 7.22
C ASN A 47 -13.87 -2.35 8.60
N SER A 48 -12.71 -1.69 8.59
CA SER A 48 -11.66 -1.64 9.63
C SER A 48 -10.75 -2.87 9.67
N PHE A 49 -9.56 -2.72 9.09
CA PHE A 49 -8.55 -3.77 9.09
C PHE A 49 -8.07 -4.12 10.51
N LEU A 50 -7.88 -3.13 11.39
CA LEU A 50 -7.51 -3.35 12.79
C LEU A 50 -8.50 -4.25 13.53
N LEU A 51 -9.81 -4.03 13.35
CA LEU A 51 -10.84 -4.88 13.98
C LEU A 51 -10.77 -6.32 13.47
N ARG A 52 -10.48 -6.51 12.18
CA ARG A 52 -10.31 -7.84 11.58
C ARG A 52 -9.07 -8.55 12.10
N VAL A 53 -7.95 -7.84 12.26
CA VAL A 53 -6.75 -8.39 12.90
C VAL A 53 -7.04 -8.81 14.35
N LYS A 54 -7.81 -8.02 15.10
CA LYS A 54 -8.14 -8.37 16.50
C LYS A 54 -9.07 -9.58 16.62
N LYS A 55 -10.03 -9.74 15.69
CA LYS A 55 -11.13 -10.73 15.85
C LYS A 55 -11.03 -11.96 14.96
N ASN A 56 -10.49 -11.84 13.75
CA ASN A 56 -10.63 -12.84 12.69
C ASN A 56 -9.29 -13.21 12.04
N TRP A 57 -8.15 -12.82 12.63
CA TRP A 57 -6.84 -13.00 12.01
C TRP A 57 -6.52 -14.43 11.59
N PRO A 58 -6.72 -15.47 12.42
CA PRO A 58 -6.38 -16.84 12.02
C PRO A 58 -7.13 -17.31 10.77
N VAL A 59 -8.37 -16.88 10.60
CA VAL A 59 -9.19 -17.22 9.42
C VAL A 59 -8.64 -16.56 8.17
N PHE A 60 -8.31 -15.27 8.26
CA PHE A 60 -7.72 -14.53 7.14
C PHE A 60 -6.33 -15.05 6.78
N THR A 61 -5.49 -15.34 7.77
CA THR A 61 -4.18 -15.99 7.60
C THR A 61 -4.32 -17.31 6.87
N LYS A 62 -5.27 -18.17 7.27
CA LYS A 62 -5.52 -19.46 6.58
C LYS A 62 -5.93 -19.24 5.13
N LEU A 63 -6.82 -18.28 4.85
CA LEU A 63 -7.24 -17.95 3.49
C LEU A 63 -6.06 -17.52 2.62
N VAL A 64 -5.21 -16.62 3.13
CA VAL A 64 -4.02 -16.14 2.40
C VAL A 64 -3.04 -17.28 2.17
N THR A 65 -2.82 -18.16 3.15
CA THR A 65 -1.96 -19.34 2.99
C THR A 65 -2.51 -20.30 1.93
N SER A 66 -3.83 -20.54 1.89
CA SER A 66 -4.42 -21.46 0.91
C SER A 66 -4.53 -20.90 -0.50
N PHE A 67 -4.86 -19.62 -0.63
CA PHE A 67 -5.04 -18.97 -1.93
C PHE A 67 -3.70 -18.52 -2.54
N ASP A 68 -2.75 -18.17 -1.68
CA ASP A 68 -1.42 -17.65 -2.00
C ASP A 68 -1.45 -16.47 -3.01
N PRO A 69 -2.15 -15.37 -2.71
CA PRO A 69 -2.26 -14.22 -3.60
C PRO A 69 -0.91 -13.49 -3.75
N ASP A 70 -0.56 -13.07 -4.97
CA ASP A 70 0.64 -12.27 -5.21
C ASP A 70 0.47 -10.82 -4.72
N VAL A 71 -0.76 -10.31 -4.83
CA VAL A 71 -1.16 -8.97 -4.44
C VAL A 71 -2.48 -9.04 -3.67
N ILE A 72 -2.55 -8.32 -2.54
CA ILE A 72 -3.74 -8.14 -1.73
C ILE A 72 -4.04 -6.66 -1.61
N ALA A 73 -5.21 -6.22 -2.10
CA ALA A 73 -5.71 -4.87 -1.93
C ALA A 73 -6.75 -4.84 -0.80
N ILE A 74 -6.52 -4.02 0.22
CA ILE A 74 -7.43 -3.84 1.35
C ILE A 74 -8.07 -2.46 1.25
N GLN A 75 -9.40 -2.41 1.26
CA GLN A 75 -10.18 -1.18 1.38
C GLN A 75 -10.74 -1.02 2.80
N GLU A 76 -11.09 0.22 3.16
CA GLU A 76 -11.65 0.56 4.47
C GLU A 76 -10.73 0.09 5.61
N VAL A 77 -9.43 0.41 5.49
CA VAL A 77 -8.43 0.12 6.52
C VAL A 77 -8.81 0.81 7.83
N ARG A 78 -9.35 2.04 7.74
CA ARG A 78 -9.80 2.88 8.86
C ARG A 78 -8.71 3.16 9.89
N MET A 79 -7.50 3.35 9.39
CA MET A 79 -6.36 3.82 10.18
C MET A 79 -5.98 5.24 9.71
N PRO A 80 -5.68 6.16 10.63
CA PRO A 80 -5.31 7.51 10.27
C PRO A 80 -3.84 7.61 9.85
N ALA A 81 -3.56 8.52 8.92
CA ALA A 81 -2.23 8.88 8.47
C ALA A 81 -1.41 9.55 9.60
N ALA A 82 -0.11 9.28 9.63
CA ALA A 82 0.83 9.93 10.53
C ALA A 82 1.01 11.41 10.19
N SER A 83 1.34 12.22 11.19
CA SER A 83 1.60 13.64 11.05
C SER A 83 2.65 14.05 12.07
N SER A 84 3.58 14.91 11.68
CA SER A 84 4.35 15.70 12.63
C SER A 84 3.60 17.00 12.95
N LYS A 85 3.89 17.62 14.10
CA LYS A 85 3.25 18.88 14.51
C LYS A 85 3.51 19.96 13.47
N GLY A 86 2.45 20.51 12.88
CA GLY A 86 2.53 21.61 11.91
C GLY A 86 2.89 21.20 10.48
N ALA A 87 3.08 19.90 10.18
CA ALA A 87 3.36 19.42 8.83
C ALA A 87 2.13 18.73 8.20
N PRO A 88 2.08 18.66 6.86
CA PRO A 88 1.11 17.82 6.16
C PRO A 88 1.23 16.35 6.56
N LYS A 89 0.11 15.61 6.55
CA LYS A 89 0.10 14.19 6.90
C LYS A 89 0.81 13.34 5.85
N ASN A 90 1.45 12.26 6.30
CA ASN A 90 2.02 11.23 5.44
C ASN A 90 1.02 10.08 5.27
N PRO A 91 0.30 9.98 4.15
CA PRO A 91 -0.67 8.90 3.92
C PRO A 91 -0.01 7.53 3.81
N GLY A 92 1.31 7.48 3.60
CA GLY A 92 2.11 6.25 3.54
C GLY A 92 2.44 5.64 4.90
N GLU A 93 2.08 6.30 6.00
CA GLU A 93 2.48 5.87 7.34
C GLU A 93 1.32 5.91 8.34
N LEU A 94 1.24 4.88 9.18
CA LEU A 94 0.26 4.77 10.26
C LEU A 94 0.61 5.74 11.40
N LYS A 95 -0.39 6.51 11.85
CA LYS A 95 -0.31 7.41 13.00
C LYS A 95 0.14 6.71 14.28
N ASP A 96 1.00 7.37 15.04
CA ASP A 96 1.61 6.86 16.28
C ASP A 96 2.04 7.97 17.27
N ASP A 97 1.38 9.14 17.22
CA ASP A 97 1.68 10.30 18.07
C ASP A 97 1.16 10.15 19.51
N THR A 98 0.10 9.35 19.72
CA THR A 98 -0.51 9.03 21.02
C THR A 98 -0.26 7.58 21.43
N SER A 99 -0.33 7.28 22.73
CA SER A 99 -0.22 5.90 23.24
C SER A 99 -1.21 4.95 22.56
N SER A 100 -2.48 5.35 22.49
CA SER A 100 -3.51 4.57 21.82
C SER A 100 -3.17 4.27 20.35
N SER A 101 -2.73 5.28 19.58
CA SER A 101 -2.35 5.05 18.18
C SER A 101 -1.11 4.15 18.02
N ARG A 102 -0.15 4.23 18.95
CA ARG A 102 1.04 3.34 18.96
C ARG A 102 0.65 1.88 19.18
N GLU A 103 -0.23 1.63 20.13
CA GLU A 103 -0.73 0.27 20.39
C GLU A 103 -1.45 -0.30 19.17
N GLU A 104 -2.30 0.49 18.51
CA GLU A 104 -3.00 0.07 17.30
C GLU A 104 -2.04 -0.23 16.14
N LYS A 105 -1.04 0.65 15.90
CA LYS A 105 0.03 0.42 14.92
C LYS A 105 0.80 -0.86 15.25
N GLN A 106 1.16 -1.08 16.50
CA GLN A 106 1.91 -2.25 16.93
C GLN A 106 1.14 -3.56 16.68
N ILE A 107 -0.18 -3.58 16.95
CA ILE A 107 -1.02 -4.76 16.69
C ILE A 107 -1.03 -5.11 15.19
N LEU A 108 -1.24 -4.11 14.32
CA LEU A 108 -1.23 -4.33 12.87
C LEU A 108 0.13 -4.78 12.36
N MET A 109 1.20 -4.09 12.77
CA MET A 109 2.55 -4.39 12.30
C MET A 109 3.02 -5.75 12.79
N ARG A 110 2.70 -6.16 14.03
CA ARG A 110 3.02 -7.51 14.53
C ARG A 110 2.32 -8.59 13.70
N ALA A 111 1.05 -8.38 13.36
CA ALA A 111 0.29 -9.31 12.53
C ALA A 111 0.90 -9.44 11.13
N LEU A 112 1.26 -8.31 10.50
CA LEU A 112 1.86 -8.27 9.17
C LEU A 112 3.32 -8.76 9.12
N SER A 113 4.05 -8.67 10.23
CA SER A 113 5.41 -9.24 10.35
C SER A 113 5.42 -10.74 10.62
N SER A 114 4.26 -11.37 10.79
CA SER A 114 4.13 -12.81 11.03
C SER A 114 3.84 -13.57 9.71
N PRO A 115 4.23 -14.85 9.57
CA PRO A 115 3.85 -15.65 8.41
C PRO A 115 2.32 -15.73 8.21
N PRO A 116 1.82 -15.73 6.96
CA PRO A 116 2.55 -15.66 5.69
C PRO A 116 2.95 -14.23 5.28
N PHE A 117 2.44 -13.21 5.98
CA PHE A 117 2.57 -11.80 5.62
C PHE A 117 3.99 -11.25 5.72
N ALA A 118 4.87 -11.89 6.50
CA ALA A 118 6.30 -11.57 6.55
C ALA A 118 6.98 -11.60 5.16
N ASN A 119 6.42 -12.35 4.20
CA ASN A 119 6.90 -12.44 2.83
C ASN A 119 6.31 -11.36 1.91
N TYR A 120 5.58 -10.40 2.45
CA TYR A 120 4.95 -9.32 1.71
C TYR A 120 5.51 -7.96 2.14
N ARG A 121 5.39 -6.98 1.24
CA ARG A 121 5.60 -5.55 1.51
C ARG A 121 4.24 -4.87 1.55
N VAL A 122 4.10 -3.85 2.38
CA VAL A 122 2.84 -3.13 2.57
C VAL A 122 3.03 -1.66 2.20
N TRP A 123 2.12 -1.14 1.37
CA TRP A 123 2.01 0.27 1.05
C TRP A 123 0.67 0.79 1.53
N TRP A 124 0.72 1.84 2.34
CA TRP A 124 -0.46 2.47 2.91
C TRP A 124 -0.85 3.69 2.08
N SER A 125 -2.16 3.93 1.96
CA SER A 125 -2.71 5.18 1.45
C SER A 125 -3.87 5.56 2.36
N LEU A 126 -3.54 6.29 3.42
CA LEU A 126 -4.42 6.55 4.55
C LEU A 126 -5.03 7.94 4.48
N ALA A 127 -6.21 8.07 5.06
CA ALA A 127 -6.87 9.36 5.23
C ALA A 127 -6.46 10.01 6.55
N ASP A 128 -6.92 11.25 6.73
CA ASP A 128 -6.65 12.06 7.91
C ASP A 128 -7.28 11.55 9.20
N SER A 129 -8.38 10.81 9.08
CA SER A 129 -9.19 10.29 10.17
C SER A 129 -9.29 8.76 10.09
N LYS A 130 -10.00 8.14 11.05
CA LYS A 130 -10.29 6.69 11.04
C LYS A 130 -11.39 6.31 10.02
N TYR A 131 -11.48 7.02 8.92
CA TYR A 131 -12.45 6.79 7.86
C TYR A 131 -11.71 6.48 6.55
N ALA A 132 -12.23 5.56 5.74
CA ALA A 132 -11.62 5.13 4.49
C ALA A 132 -10.17 4.60 4.68
N GLY A 133 -9.27 4.94 3.76
CA GLY A 133 -7.90 4.44 3.70
C GLY A 133 -7.80 3.05 3.06
N THR A 134 -6.70 2.84 2.33
CA THR A 134 -6.40 1.59 1.64
C THR A 134 -4.99 1.09 1.96
N ALA A 135 -4.77 -0.22 1.80
CA ALA A 135 -3.45 -0.83 1.86
C ALA A 135 -3.26 -1.76 0.67
N LEU A 136 -2.06 -1.76 0.11
CA LEU A 136 -1.63 -2.72 -0.90
C LEU A 136 -0.54 -3.60 -0.29
N ILE A 137 -0.73 -4.91 -0.34
CA ILE A 137 0.20 -5.89 0.22
C ILE A 137 0.69 -6.75 -0.95
N VAL A 138 1.98 -6.69 -1.30
CA VAL A 138 2.55 -7.39 -2.47
C VAL A 138 3.64 -8.34 -2.01
N LYS A 139 3.68 -9.57 -2.51
CA LYS A 139 4.78 -10.50 -2.19
C LYS A 139 6.12 -9.86 -2.55
N LYS A 140 7.12 -10.01 -1.67
CA LYS A 140 8.46 -9.41 -1.80
C LYS A 140 9.20 -9.80 -3.08
N CYS A 141 8.86 -10.94 -3.68
CA CYS A 141 9.42 -11.37 -4.96
C CYS A 141 8.90 -10.58 -6.17
N PHE A 142 7.82 -9.81 -6.02
CA PHE A 142 7.35 -8.89 -7.07
C PHE A 142 7.70 -7.46 -6.70
N GLN A 143 8.42 -6.78 -7.60
CA GLN A 143 8.78 -5.38 -7.45
C GLN A 143 7.90 -4.51 -8.36
N PRO A 144 7.02 -3.64 -7.80
CA PRO A 144 6.28 -2.69 -8.61
C PRO A 144 7.23 -1.75 -9.37
N LYS A 145 6.96 -1.52 -10.66
CA LYS A 145 7.76 -0.58 -11.49
C LYS A 145 7.60 0.87 -11.05
N LYS A 146 6.41 1.26 -10.61
CA LYS A 146 6.10 2.61 -10.12
C LYS A 146 4.97 2.54 -9.10
N ILE A 147 5.07 3.36 -8.07
CA ILE A 147 4.04 3.54 -7.05
C ILE A 147 3.66 5.01 -7.03
N PHE A 148 2.36 5.30 -7.11
CA PHE A 148 1.82 6.64 -7.05
C PHE A 148 0.61 6.66 -6.11
N PHE A 149 0.40 7.79 -5.45
CA PHE A 149 -0.73 8.03 -4.57
C PHE A 149 -1.62 9.06 -5.25
N ASN A 150 -2.91 8.74 -5.41
CA ASN A 150 -3.86 9.57 -6.16
C ASN A 150 -4.32 10.82 -5.40
N LEU A 151 -3.97 10.96 -4.12
CA LEU A 151 -4.24 12.16 -3.37
C LEU A 151 -3.01 13.05 -3.48
N ASP A 152 -3.18 14.17 -4.21
CA ASP A 152 -2.14 15.18 -4.38
C ASP A 152 -1.61 15.62 -3.02
N ARG A 153 -0.28 15.75 -2.91
CA ARG A 153 0.31 16.47 -1.79
C ARG A 153 -0.10 17.93 -1.99
N ILE A 154 -1.01 18.43 -1.15
CA ILE A 154 -1.30 19.86 -1.11
C ILE A 154 0.00 20.53 -0.68
N VAL A 155 0.71 21.13 -1.64
CA VAL A 155 1.81 22.04 -1.38
C VAL A 155 1.15 23.36 -1.00
N LEU A 156 1.10 23.65 0.30
CA LEU A 156 0.74 24.98 0.82
C LEU A 156 1.96 25.90 0.76
#